data_AF-A0AA89BKW5-F1
#
_entry.id   AF-A0AA89BKW5-F1
#
_cell.length_a   1.000
_cell.length_b   1.000
_cell.length_c   1.000
_cell.angle_alpha   90.00
_cell.angle_beta   90.00
_cell.angle_gamma   90.00
#
_symmetry.space_group_name_H-M   'P 1'
#
loop_
_entity.id
_entity.type
_entity.pdbx_description
1 polymer ?
#
loop_
_entity_poly.entity_id
_entity_poly.type
_entity_poly.pdbx_seq_one_letter_code
_entity_poly.pdbx_strand_id
1 'polypeptide(L)'
;VMTNYRFLLYMPVAFTAVIGTAQFLTFVPPHAADIGLTDEEVSYLFIISGASDITSKLFVSMIADCHFIKRYQLIAFDLIVFGTVANFVSFFTDFKRMIILVVAYGTCGQMYFGLFPVILADFVGIENLSTALGIVILIHGFALSVSTPILGKYPPQS
;
A
#
# COMPACT_ATOMS: atom_id res chain seq x y z
N VAL A 1 22.34 11.54 -9.35
CA VAL A 1 21.09 10.86 -8.92
C VAL A 1 21.36 9.54 -8.18
N MET A 2 22.16 8.60 -8.73
CA MET A 2 22.37 7.25 -8.14
C MET A 2 23.30 7.15 -6.91
N THR A 3 24.01 8.20 -6.51
CA THR A 3 24.97 8.16 -5.39
C THR A 3 24.38 8.60 -4.05
N ASN A 4 23.09 8.99 -4.00
CA ASN A 4 22.45 9.40 -2.76
C ASN A 4 22.10 8.18 -1.91
N TYR A 5 22.81 7.99 -0.80
CA TYR A 5 22.57 6.94 0.21
C TYR A 5 21.10 6.87 0.66
N ARG A 6 20.41 8.02 0.76
CA ARG A 6 18.99 8.09 1.11
C ARG A 6 18.07 7.44 0.06
N PHE A 7 18.39 7.63 -1.22
CA PHE A 7 17.66 7.03 -2.33
C PHE A 7 17.93 5.52 -2.42
N LEU A 8 19.17 5.09 -2.16
CA LEU A 8 19.53 3.67 -2.12
C LEU A 8 18.80 2.93 -1.00
N LEU A 9 18.72 3.51 0.20
CA LEU A 9 17.95 2.94 1.33
C LEU A 9 16.45 2.91 1.07
N TYR A 10 15.93 3.82 0.24
CA TYR A 10 14.52 3.87 -0.09
C TYR A 10 14.08 2.73 -1.02
N MET A 11 14.97 2.23 -1.88
CA MET A 11 14.65 1.17 -2.84
C MET A 11 14.10 -0.13 -2.24
N PRO A 12 14.72 -0.75 -1.21
CA PRO A 12 14.16 -1.95 -0.60
C PRO A 12 12.82 -1.69 0.10
N VAL A 13 12.62 -0.49 0.67
CA VAL A 13 11.33 -0.09 1.25
C VAL A 13 10.27 0.00 0.15
N ALA A 14 10.60 0.64 -0.97
CA ALA A 14 9.71 0.77 -2.11
C ALA A 14 9.31 -0.58 -2.72
N PHE A 15 10.28 -1.51 -2.81
CA PHE A 15 10.07 -2.88 -3.28
C PHE A 15 9.16 -3.67 -2.34
N THR A 16 9.38 -3.57 -1.02
CA THR A 16 8.58 -4.31 -0.04
C THR A 16 7.18 -3.73 0.09
N ALA A 17 7.05 -2.40 0.09
CA ALA A 17 5.79 -1.71 0.20
C ALA A 17 4.83 -2.07 -0.94
N VAL A 18 5.30 -2.02 -2.20
CA VAL A 18 4.43 -2.34 -3.36
C VAL A 18 3.94 -3.78 -3.31
N ILE A 19 4.80 -4.72 -2.90
CA ILE A 19 4.45 -6.14 -2.78
C ILE A 19 3.35 -6.31 -1.73
N GLY A 20 3.56 -5.75 -0.53
CA GLY A 20 2.59 -5.86 0.57
C GLY A 20 1.24 -5.22 0.21
N THR A 21 1.26 -4.05 -0.43
CA THR A 21 0.03 -3.36 -0.80
C THR A 21 -0.71 -4.06 -1.94
N ALA A 22 0.00 -4.56 -2.94
CA ALA A 22 -0.63 -5.23 -4.09
C ALA A 22 -1.19 -6.60 -3.70
N GLN A 23 -0.45 -7.36 -2.88
CA GLN A 23 -0.91 -8.66 -2.39
C GLN A 23 -2.21 -8.54 -1.59
N PHE A 24 -2.37 -7.49 -0.81
CA PHE A 24 -3.59 -7.29 -0.02
C PHE A 24 -4.84 -7.19 -0.92
N LEU A 25 -4.81 -6.34 -1.95
CA LEU A 25 -5.93 -6.20 -2.89
C LEU A 25 -6.24 -7.51 -3.62
N THR A 26 -5.22 -8.30 -3.95
CA THR A 26 -5.38 -9.61 -4.59
C THR A 26 -5.92 -10.69 -3.64
N PHE A 27 -5.67 -10.56 -2.33
CA PHE A 27 -6.09 -11.55 -1.32
C PHE A 27 -7.54 -11.34 -0.85
N VAL A 28 -8.08 -10.12 -0.96
CA VAL A 28 -9.46 -9.82 -0.51
C VAL A 28 -10.52 -10.69 -1.21
N PRO A 29 -10.55 -10.86 -2.56
CA PRO A 29 -11.53 -11.71 -3.22
C PRO A 29 -11.50 -13.20 -2.82
N PRO A 30 -10.34 -13.91 -2.83
CA PRO A 30 -10.32 -15.32 -2.42
C PRO A 30 -10.65 -15.49 -0.93
N HIS A 31 -10.19 -14.59 -0.06
CA HIS A 31 -10.55 -14.62 1.36
C HIS A 31 -12.04 -14.39 1.59
N ALA A 32 -12.68 -13.54 0.78
CA ALA A 32 -14.12 -13.34 0.83
C ALA A 32 -14.90 -14.58 0.39
N ALA A 33 -14.41 -15.26 -0.66
CA ALA A 33 -14.98 -16.52 -1.12
C ALA A 33 -14.87 -17.63 -0.05
N ASP A 34 -13.72 -17.74 0.64
CA ASP A 34 -13.51 -18.71 1.73
C ASP A 34 -14.48 -18.51 2.92
N ILE A 35 -14.90 -17.27 3.16
CA ILE A 35 -15.86 -16.92 4.22
C ILE A 35 -17.32 -17.02 3.72
N GLY A 36 -17.53 -17.28 2.43
CA GLY A 36 -18.85 -17.40 1.81
C GLY A 36 -19.55 -16.06 1.57
N LEU A 37 -18.82 -14.96 1.42
CA LEU A 37 -19.38 -13.67 1.02
C LEU A 37 -19.87 -13.72 -0.42
N THR A 38 -20.92 -12.95 -0.71
CA THR A 38 -21.42 -12.73 -2.07
C THR A 38 -20.51 -11.77 -2.85
N ASP A 39 -20.49 -11.90 -4.18
CA ASP A 39 -19.76 -10.98 -5.07
C ASP A 39 -20.20 -9.51 -4.90
N GLU A 40 -21.46 -9.29 -4.53
CA GLU A 40 -22.00 -7.96 -4.19
C GLU A 40 -21.33 -7.40 -2.93
N GLU A 41 -21.21 -8.19 -1.85
CA GLU A 41 -20.52 -7.80 -0.62
C GLU A 41 -19.04 -7.49 -0.86
N VAL A 42 -18.37 -8.28 -1.70
CA VAL A 42 -16.99 -8.04 -2.12
C VAL A 42 -16.87 -6.69 -2.85
N SER A 43 -17.80 -6.42 -3.77
CA SER A 43 -17.85 -5.15 -4.49
C SER A 43 -18.04 -3.97 -3.53
N TYR A 44 -18.89 -4.11 -2.51
CA TYR A 44 -19.05 -3.10 -1.46
C TYR A 44 -17.76 -2.85 -0.68
N LEU A 45 -16.99 -3.90 -0.35
CA LEU A 45 -15.69 -3.74 0.31
C LEU A 45 -14.73 -2.90 -0.54
N PHE A 46 -14.63 -3.16 -1.85
CA PHE A 46 -13.79 -2.35 -2.75
C PHE A 46 -14.24 -0.89 -2.81
N ILE A 47 -15.55 -0.63 -2.84
CA ILE A 47 -16.11 0.74 -2.82
C ILE A 47 -15.72 1.46 -1.52
N ILE A 48 -15.90 0.80 -0.38
CA ILE A 48 -15.53 1.35 0.94
C ILE A 48 -14.02 1.60 1.01
N SER A 49 -13.21 0.69 0.50
CA SER A 49 -11.76 0.86 0.40
C SER A 49 -11.38 2.14 -0.35
N GLY A 50 -12.01 2.35 -1.52
CA GLY A 50 -11.74 3.51 -2.37
C GLY A 50 -12.17 4.82 -1.72
N ALA A 51 -13.35 4.85 -1.09
CA ALA A 51 -13.81 6.02 -0.34
C ALA A 51 -12.88 6.36 0.83
N SER A 52 -12.41 5.33 1.54
CA SER A 52 -11.46 5.47 2.63
C SER A 52 -10.10 5.99 2.16
N ASP A 53 -9.60 5.50 1.02
CA ASP A 53 -8.34 5.96 0.41
C ASP A 53 -8.38 7.46 0.06
N ILE A 54 -9.45 7.90 -0.60
CA ILE A 54 -9.63 9.32 -0.95
C ILE A 54 -9.63 10.19 0.31
N THR A 55 -10.38 9.78 1.33
CA THR A 55 -10.48 10.53 2.60
C THR A 55 -9.12 10.61 3.29
N SER A 56 -8.35 9.52 3.25
CA SER A 56 -7.04 9.45 3.90
C SER A 56 -6.01 10.30 3.20
N LYS A 57 -5.99 10.30 1.86
CA LYS A 57 -5.15 11.21 1.07
C LYS A 57 -5.43 12.67 1.37
N LEU A 58 -6.70 13.05 1.53
CA LEU A 58 -7.08 14.41 1.95
C LEU A 58 -6.50 14.74 3.34
N PHE A 59 -6.72 13.88 4.32
CA PHE A 59 -6.17 14.08 5.68
C PHE A 59 -4.64 14.17 5.68
N VAL A 60 -3.98 13.29 4.95
CA VAL A 60 -2.53 13.23 4.84
C VAL A 60 -1.97 14.45 4.13
N SER A 61 -2.63 14.91 3.06
CA SER A 61 -2.26 16.14 2.37
C SER A 61 -2.32 17.33 3.32
N MET A 62 -3.39 17.44 4.12
CA MET A 62 -3.51 18.50 5.13
C MET A 62 -2.44 18.39 6.21
N ILE A 63 -2.13 17.18 6.70
CA ILE A 63 -1.04 16.96 7.66
C ILE A 63 0.33 17.32 7.05
N ALA A 64 0.56 16.99 5.78
CA ALA A 64 1.81 17.26 5.08
C ALA A 64 2.04 18.76 4.92
N ASP A 65 0.98 19.54 4.70
CA ASP A 65 1.02 21.00 4.63
C ASP A 65 1.29 21.65 5.99
N CYS A 66 0.94 20.98 7.10
CA CYS A 66 1.15 21.53 8.44
C CYS A 66 2.62 21.55 8.89
N HIS A 67 3.57 20.95 8.15
CA HIS A 67 5.02 20.87 8.48
C HIS A 67 5.39 20.29 9.87
N PHE A 68 4.40 19.92 10.71
CA PHE A 68 4.60 19.47 12.09
C PHE A 68 5.23 18.07 12.18
N ILE A 69 5.07 17.21 11.15
CA ILE A 69 5.55 15.83 11.15
C ILE A 69 6.40 15.57 9.91
N LYS A 70 7.58 14.96 10.11
CA LYS A 70 8.46 14.61 8.99
C LYS A 70 7.82 13.48 8.16
N ARG A 71 7.76 13.67 6.84
CA ARG A 71 7.12 12.76 5.87
C ARG A 71 7.57 11.30 5.99
N TYR A 72 8.85 11.06 6.29
CA TYR A 72 9.37 9.69 6.47
C TYR A 72 8.82 9.00 7.73
N GLN A 73 8.51 9.76 8.80
CA GLN A 73 7.96 9.18 10.04
C GLN A 73 6.50 8.77 9.83
N LEU A 74 5.76 9.53 9.01
CA LEU A 74 4.41 9.17 8.61
C LEU A 74 4.39 7.85 7.86
N ILE A 75 5.25 7.67 6.85
CA ILE A 75 5.33 6.39 6.13
C ILE A 75 5.80 5.26 7.05
N ALA A 76 6.78 5.48 7.92
CA ALA A 76 7.26 4.44 8.81
C ALA A 76 6.17 3.99 9.81
N PHE A 77 5.45 4.93 10.41
CA PHE A 77 4.33 4.63 11.30
C PHE A 77 3.23 3.88 10.57
N ASP A 78 2.88 4.35 9.38
CA ASP A 78 1.90 3.74 8.51
C ASP A 78 2.24 2.28 8.15
N LEU A 79 3.48 2.02 7.73
CA LEU A 79 3.95 0.67 7.40
C LEU A 79 3.91 -0.26 8.61
N ILE A 80 4.24 0.23 9.81
CA ILE A 80 4.20 -0.56 11.05
C ILE A 80 2.75 -0.91 11.40
N VAL A 81 1.84 0.07 11.35
CA VAL A 81 0.43 -0.15 11.62
C VAL A 81 -0.14 -1.13 10.60
N PHE A 82 0.12 -0.92 9.31
CA PHE A 82 -0.35 -1.79 8.25
C PHE A 82 0.20 -3.21 8.38
N GLY A 83 1.50 -3.37 8.60
CA GLY A 83 2.13 -4.67 8.83
C GLY A 83 1.58 -5.39 10.06
N THR A 84 1.25 -4.65 11.11
CA THR A 84 0.60 -5.21 12.31
C THR A 84 -0.80 -5.70 11.97
N VAL A 85 -1.64 -4.88 11.33
CA VAL A 85 -3.00 -5.26 10.90
C VAL A 85 -2.98 -6.48 9.98
N ALA A 86 -2.03 -6.52 9.04
CA ALA A 86 -1.84 -7.64 8.12
C ALA A 86 -1.51 -8.95 8.85
N ASN A 87 -0.75 -8.93 9.94
CA ASN A 87 -0.51 -10.14 10.75
C ASN A 87 -1.78 -10.66 11.42
N PHE A 88 -2.74 -9.77 11.73
CA PHE A 88 -4.02 -10.17 12.30
C PHE A 88 -5.04 -10.61 11.25
N VAL A 89 -4.72 -10.59 9.94
CA VAL A 89 -5.68 -10.89 8.85
C VAL A 89 -6.40 -12.24 9.03
N SER A 90 -5.72 -13.26 9.56
CA SER A 90 -6.32 -14.58 9.83
C SER A 90 -7.43 -14.57 10.89
N PHE A 91 -7.56 -13.53 11.71
CA PHE A 91 -8.65 -13.39 12.69
C PHE A 91 -9.91 -12.72 12.12
N PHE A 92 -9.88 -12.25 10.87
CA PHE A 92 -10.99 -11.56 10.22
C PHE A 92 -11.81 -12.56 9.40
N THR A 93 -12.75 -13.26 10.07
CA THR A 93 -13.62 -14.30 9.51
C THR A 93 -15.07 -13.85 9.29
N ASP A 94 -15.38 -12.56 9.47
CA ASP A 94 -16.74 -12.00 9.35
C ASP A 94 -16.77 -10.81 8.41
N PHE A 95 -17.90 -10.53 7.74
CA PHE A 95 -18.07 -9.36 6.87
C PHE A 95 -17.70 -8.02 7.57
N LYS A 96 -18.17 -7.83 8.81
CA LYS A 96 -17.83 -6.62 9.61
C LYS A 96 -16.34 -6.49 9.87
N ARG A 97 -15.65 -7.61 10.06
CA ARG A 97 -14.21 -7.66 10.28
C ARG A 97 -13.49 -7.30 8.97
N MET A 98 -13.93 -7.85 7.83
CA MET A 98 -13.40 -7.46 6.51
C MET A 98 -13.53 -5.96 6.24
N ILE A 99 -14.65 -5.32 6.62
CA ILE A 99 -14.79 -3.86 6.47
C ILE A 99 -13.68 -3.14 7.24
N ILE A 100 -13.42 -3.51 8.49
CA ILE A 100 -12.36 -2.89 9.32
C ILE A 100 -11.00 -3.09 8.66
N LEU A 101 -10.72 -4.29 8.15
CA LEU A 101 -9.48 -4.62 7.47
C LEU A 101 -9.27 -3.76 6.21
N VAL A 102 -10.32 -3.62 5.39
CA VAL A 102 -10.29 -2.88 4.12
C VAL A 102 -10.25 -1.36 4.36
N VAL A 103 -10.89 -0.85 5.40
CA VAL A 103 -10.74 0.54 5.85
C VAL A 103 -9.33 0.80 6.38
N ALA A 104 -8.76 -0.11 7.19
CA ALA A 104 -7.38 0.00 7.65
C ALA A 104 -6.39 -0.03 6.48
N TYR A 105 -6.63 -0.85 5.46
CA TYR A 105 -5.84 -0.86 4.22
C TYR A 105 -6.01 0.42 3.40
N GLY A 106 -7.25 0.88 3.19
CA GLY A 106 -7.52 2.10 2.44
C GLY A 106 -6.95 3.34 3.11
N THR A 107 -6.96 3.37 4.46
CA THR A 107 -6.34 4.46 5.22
C THR A 107 -4.82 4.39 5.24
N CYS A 108 -4.27 3.23 5.60
CA CYS A 108 -2.85 3.11 5.87
C CYS A 108 -2.08 2.65 4.62
N GLY A 109 -2.44 1.48 4.06
CA GLY A 109 -1.73 0.86 2.94
C GLY A 109 -1.53 1.75 1.71
N GLN A 110 -2.41 2.72 1.47
CA GLN A 110 -2.33 3.62 0.30
C GLN A 110 -1.55 4.93 0.56
N MET A 111 -1.22 5.24 1.82
CA MET A 111 -0.51 6.46 2.20
C MET A 111 0.90 6.51 1.58
N TYR A 112 1.55 5.34 1.48
CA TYR A 112 2.80 5.17 0.75
C TYR A 112 2.75 5.75 -0.68
N PHE A 113 1.69 5.44 -1.44
CA PHE A 113 1.55 5.91 -2.83
C PHE A 113 1.32 7.42 -2.93
N GLY A 114 0.77 8.05 -1.90
CA GLY A 114 0.60 9.50 -1.84
C GLY A 114 1.89 10.25 -1.50
N LEU A 115 2.70 9.72 -0.56
CA LEU A 115 3.90 10.41 -0.08
C LEU A 115 5.18 10.05 -0.83
N PHE A 116 5.25 8.91 -1.53
CA PHE A 116 6.50 8.53 -2.20
C PHE A 116 7.03 9.57 -3.20
N PRO A 117 6.24 10.23 -4.07
CA PRO A 117 6.82 11.19 -5.02
C PRO A 117 7.37 12.41 -4.29
N VAL A 118 6.77 12.76 -3.15
CA VAL A 118 7.16 13.89 -2.31
C VAL A 118 8.48 13.61 -1.61
N ILE A 119 8.62 12.44 -0.98
CA ILE A 119 9.89 12.01 -0.37
C ILE A 119 10.99 11.86 -1.41
N LEU A 120 10.62 11.38 -2.60
CA LEU A 120 11.57 11.23 -3.68
C LEU A 120 12.08 12.59 -4.18
N ALA A 121 11.18 13.58 -4.30
CA ALA A 121 11.56 14.96 -4.60
C ALA A 121 12.52 15.52 -3.54
N ASP A 122 12.28 15.22 -2.25
CA ASP A 122 13.16 15.63 -1.14
C ASP A 122 14.56 14.96 -1.20
N PHE A 123 14.70 13.79 -1.86
CA PHE A 123 15.98 13.06 -1.95
C PHE A 123 16.79 13.37 -3.20
N VAL A 124 16.16 13.52 -4.36
CA VAL A 124 16.86 13.73 -5.65
C VAL A 124 16.74 15.16 -6.18
N GLY A 125 15.89 15.99 -5.56
CA GLY A 125 15.53 17.30 -6.07
C GLY A 125 14.48 17.22 -7.18
N ILE A 126 13.67 18.28 -7.32
CA ILE A 126 12.56 18.36 -8.30
C ILE A 126 13.08 18.18 -9.74
N GLU A 127 14.28 18.65 -10.04
CA GLU A 127 14.92 18.54 -11.37
C GLU A 127 15.12 17.10 -11.82
N ASN A 128 15.44 16.18 -10.90
CA ASN A 128 15.68 14.77 -11.19
C ASN A 128 14.51 13.86 -10.79
N LEU A 129 13.39 14.44 -10.35
CA LEU A 129 12.23 13.70 -9.82
C LEU A 129 11.67 12.73 -10.87
N SER A 130 11.49 13.19 -12.11
CA SER A 130 10.95 12.35 -13.19
C SER A 130 11.81 11.10 -13.45
N THR A 131 13.14 11.28 -13.52
CA THR A 131 14.07 10.16 -13.69
C THR A 131 14.02 9.20 -12.51
N ALA A 132 13.98 9.72 -11.28
CA ALA A 132 13.92 8.89 -10.09
C ALA A 132 12.58 8.13 -9.98
N LEU A 133 11.46 8.79 -10.31
CA LEU A 133 10.14 8.15 -10.38
C LEU A 133 10.14 7.01 -11.37
N GLY A 134 10.70 7.20 -12.56
CA GLY A 134 10.84 6.15 -13.57
C GLY A 134 11.58 4.92 -13.02
N ILE A 135 12.69 5.13 -12.31
CA ILE A 135 13.44 4.03 -11.67
C ILE A 135 12.60 3.31 -10.60
N VAL A 136 11.92 4.06 -9.73
CA VAL A 136 11.07 3.47 -8.67
C VAL A 136 9.91 2.67 -9.28
N ILE A 137 9.27 3.20 -10.33
CA ILE A 137 8.18 2.51 -11.03
C ILE A 137 8.70 1.24 -11.73
N LEU A 138 9.91 1.26 -12.31
CA LEU A 138 10.52 0.05 -12.86
C LEU A 138 10.74 -1.02 -11.79
N ILE A 139 11.22 -0.63 -10.61
CA ILE A 139 11.38 -1.53 -9.46
C ILE A 139 10.03 -2.07 -9.01
N HIS A 140 9.00 -1.22 -8.97
CA HIS A 140 7.63 -1.65 -8.66
C HIS A 140 7.11 -2.66 -9.68
N GLY A 141 7.28 -2.40 -10.97
CA GLY A 141 6.89 -3.33 -12.03
C GLY A 141 7.62 -4.67 -11.94
N PHE A 142 8.90 -4.66 -11.59
CA PHE A 142 9.68 -5.88 -11.35
C PHE A 142 9.17 -6.62 -10.11
N ALA A 143 8.93 -5.91 -9.00
CA ALA A 143 8.39 -6.48 -7.77
C ALA A 143 7.03 -7.17 -8.01
N LEU A 144 6.15 -6.50 -8.74
CA LEU A 144 4.84 -7.04 -9.11
C LEU A 144 4.99 -8.27 -10.01
N SER A 145 5.85 -8.22 -11.02
CA SER A 145 6.16 -9.35 -11.91
C SER A 145 6.71 -10.57 -11.17
N VAL A 146 7.45 -10.37 -10.07
CA VAL A 146 7.93 -11.46 -9.22
C VAL A 146 6.84 -11.94 -8.26
N SER A 147 5.97 -11.05 -7.77
CA SER A 147 4.89 -11.42 -6.84
C SER A 147 3.76 -12.20 -7.50
N THR A 148 3.41 -11.91 -8.76
CA THR A 148 2.32 -12.57 -9.50
C THR A 148 2.51 -14.09 -9.67
N PRO A 149 3.69 -14.64 -10.03
CA PRO A 149 3.87 -16.09 -10.10
C PRO A 149 3.88 -16.77 -8.72
N ILE A 150 4.20 -16.04 -7.64
CA ILE A 150 4.13 -16.56 -6.27
C ILE A 150 2.67 -16.70 -5.83
N LEU A 151 1.83 -15.69 -6.13
CA LEU A 151 0.39 -15.71 -5.87
C LEU A 151 -0.33 -16.76 -6.72
N GLY A 152 -0.01 -16.85 -8.02
CA GLY A 152 -0.64 -17.81 -8.94
C GLY A 152 -0.34 -19.28 -8.66
N LYS A 153 0.69 -19.58 -7.85
CA LYS A 153 0.99 -20.97 -7.41
C LYS A 153 0.10 -21.46 -6.27
N TYR A 154 -0.64 -20.58 -5.60
CA TYR A 154 -1.68 -20.94 -4.65
C TYR A 154 -3.04 -20.60 -5.29
N PRO A 155 -3.57 -21.48 -6.15
CA PRO A 155 -4.93 -21.27 -6.67
C PRO A 155 -5.90 -21.19 -5.48
N PRO A 156 -6.93 -20.32 -5.54
CA PRO A 156 -8.03 -20.38 -4.59
C PRO A 156 -8.58 -21.82 -4.64
N GLN A 157 -8.66 -22.47 -3.49
CA GLN A 157 -9.34 -23.75 -3.43
C GLN A 157 -10.82 -23.47 -3.74
N SER A 158 -11.24 -24.08 -4.85
CA SER A 158 -12.58 -24.14 -5.42
C SER A 158 -13.73 -24.16 -4.41
#